data_AF-A0ABD6TCG3-F1
#
_entry.id   AF-A0ABD6TCG3-F1
#
_cell.length_a   1.000
_cell.length_b   1.000
_cell.length_c   1.000
_cell.angle_alpha   90.00
_cell.angle_beta   90.00
_cell.angle_gamma   90.00
#
_symmetry.space_group_name_H-M   'P 1'
#
loop_
_entity.id
_entity.type
_entity.pdbx_description
1 polymer ?
#
loop_
_entity_poly.entity_id
_entity_poly.type
_entity_poly.pdbx_seq_one_letter_code
_entity_poly.pdbx_strand_id
1 'polypeptide(L)'
;MTEYHFDDKVYTDYKEFCEVIAKDWYNKYNKYMIQKFFYIGRKFEYGGIVHEVLENNAKVSETEGWLYLKAYYKKNTSLFGVHPRKVLKEAPLLKEELNQMLQGVEFTEIELYDQLELF
;
A
#
# COMPACT_ATOMS: atom_id res chain seq x y z
N MET A 1 -11.98 -22.03 -17.70
CA MET A 1 -11.12 -22.14 -16.50
C MET A 1 -11.04 -20.74 -15.93
N THR A 2 -11.37 -20.55 -14.65
CA THR A 2 -11.29 -19.23 -14.02
C THR A 2 -9.87 -19.04 -13.49
N GLU A 3 -9.26 -17.90 -13.81
CA GLU A 3 -7.93 -17.53 -13.33
C GLU A 3 -8.05 -16.43 -12.28
N TYR A 4 -7.34 -16.60 -11.17
CA TYR A 4 -7.27 -15.63 -10.09
C TYR A 4 -5.85 -15.07 -10.00
N HIS A 5 -5.68 -13.76 -10.12
CA HIS A 5 -4.36 -13.12 -10.15
C HIS A 5 -4.05 -12.45 -8.82
N PHE A 6 -2.90 -12.76 -8.22
CA PHE A 6 -2.44 -12.12 -6.99
C PHE A 6 -0.91 -12.10 -6.89
N ASP A 7 -0.35 -10.91 -6.66
CA ASP A 7 1.09 -10.67 -6.43
C ASP A 7 2.00 -11.40 -7.45
N ASP A 8 1.76 -11.15 -8.74
CA ASP A 8 2.46 -11.73 -9.90
C ASP A 8 2.29 -13.25 -10.08
N LYS A 9 1.35 -13.86 -9.35
CA LYS A 9 0.99 -15.28 -9.48
C LYS A 9 -0.43 -15.45 -10.00
N VAL A 10 -0.64 -16.58 -10.67
CA VAL A 10 -1.95 -17.02 -11.17
C VAL A 10 -2.36 -18.29 -10.43
N TYR A 11 -3.56 -18.29 -9.87
CA TYR A 11 -4.17 -19.42 -9.18
C TYR A 11 -5.37 -19.89 -9.99
N THR A 12 -5.57 -21.20 -10.07
CA THR A 12 -6.71 -21.82 -10.76
C THR A 12 -7.67 -22.52 -9.79
N ASP A 13 -7.25 -22.71 -8.53
CA ASP A 13 -8.07 -23.18 -7.42
C ASP A 13 -8.51 -21.98 -6.54
N TYR A 14 -9.82 -21.81 -6.38
CA TYR A 14 -10.38 -20.69 -5.61
C TYR A 14 -10.06 -20.79 -4.11
N LYS A 15 -10.01 -22.01 -3.55
CA LYS A 15 -9.72 -22.21 -2.13
C LYS A 15 -8.26 -21.87 -1.84
N GLU A 16 -7.33 -22.28 -2.68
CA GLU A 16 -5.92 -21.90 -2.59
C GLU A 16 -5.76 -20.38 -2.68
N PHE A 17 -6.45 -19.73 -3.62
CA PHE A 17 -6.47 -18.28 -3.76
C PHE A 17 -6.96 -17.57 -2.48
N CYS A 18 -8.07 -18.01 -1.88
CA CYS A 18 -8.58 -17.47 -0.63
C CYS A 18 -7.60 -17.66 0.54
N GLU A 19 -6.96 -18.82 0.64
CA GLU A 19 -5.96 -19.08 1.69
C GLU A 19 -4.74 -18.18 1.57
N VAL A 20 -4.31 -17.87 0.33
CA VAL A 20 -3.20 -16.95 0.06
C VAL A 20 -3.57 -15.53 0.43
N ILE A 21 -4.77 -15.07 0.05
CA ILE A 21 -5.25 -13.74 0.44
C ILE A 21 -5.31 -13.62 1.96
N ALA A 22 -5.90 -14.60 2.66
CA ALA A 22 -6.05 -14.55 4.11
C ALA A 22 -4.70 -14.46 4.85
N LYS A 23 -3.64 -15.04 4.28
CA LYS A 23 -2.27 -15.04 4.84
C LYS A 23 -1.43 -13.85 4.35
N ASP A 24 -2.00 -12.93 3.59
CA ASP A 24 -1.24 -11.84 3.01
C ASP A 24 -0.75 -10.85 4.07
N TRP A 25 0.53 -10.51 3.99
CA TRP A 25 1.19 -9.64 4.95
C TRP A 25 0.68 -8.20 4.94
N TYR A 26 0.05 -7.76 3.85
CA TYR A 26 -0.44 -6.39 3.68
C TYR A 26 -1.81 -6.20 4.31
N ASN A 27 -2.61 -7.28 4.48
CA ASN A 27 -3.96 -7.22 5.06
C ASN A 27 -3.99 -6.66 6.50
N LYS A 28 -2.88 -6.71 7.22
CA LYS A 28 -2.80 -6.10 8.55
C LYS A 28 -2.88 -4.56 8.50
N TYR A 29 -2.65 -3.94 7.35
CA TYR A 29 -2.75 -2.50 7.17
C TYR A 29 -4.12 -2.15 6.58
N ASN A 30 -4.90 -1.36 7.31
CA ASN A 30 -6.10 -0.77 6.74
C ASN A 30 -5.76 0.47 5.89
N LYS A 31 -6.77 0.93 5.15
CA LYS A 31 -6.67 2.11 4.29
C LYS A 31 -6.16 3.36 5.04
N TYR A 32 -6.66 3.61 6.25
CA TYR A 32 -6.30 4.78 7.04
C TYR A 32 -4.84 4.74 7.53
N MET A 33 -4.34 3.57 7.94
CA MET A 33 -2.94 3.38 8.33
C MET A 33 -2.01 3.75 7.19
N ILE A 34 -2.33 3.28 5.98
CA ILE A 34 -1.57 3.56 4.78
C ILE A 34 -1.62 5.05 4.43
N GLN A 35 -2.80 5.67 4.47
CA GLN A 35 -2.95 7.10 4.19
C GLN A 35 -2.26 7.99 5.22
N LYS A 36 -2.33 7.62 6.51
CA LYS A 36 -1.68 8.34 7.61
C LYS A 36 -0.16 8.23 7.49
N PHE A 37 0.35 7.06 7.14
CA PHE A 37 1.77 6.85 6.92
C PHE A 37 2.26 7.60 5.68
N PHE A 38 1.60 7.43 4.53
CA PHE A 38 1.87 8.16 3.29
C PHE A 38 1.03 9.45 3.21
N TYR A 39 1.19 10.36 4.17
CA TYR A 39 0.48 11.64 4.15
C TYR A 39 0.97 12.53 2.99
N ILE A 40 0.10 13.42 2.48
CA ILE A 40 0.44 14.36 1.40
C ILE A 40 1.62 15.25 1.82
N GLY A 41 2.64 15.35 0.96
CA GLY A 41 3.88 16.06 1.21
C GLY A 41 4.94 15.23 1.95
N ARG A 42 4.64 14.00 2.39
CA ARG A 42 5.65 13.09 2.93
C ARG A 42 6.69 12.80 1.86
N LYS A 43 7.97 12.84 2.26
CA LYS A 43 9.10 12.42 1.43
C LYS A 43 9.67 11.11 1.93
N PHE A 44 10.02 10.22 1.00
CA PHE A 44 10.65 8.94 1.30
C PHE A 44 11.52 8.45 0.14
N GLU A 45 12.46 7.57 0.43
CA GLU A 45 13.28 6.93 -0.60
C GLU A 45 12.67 5.59 -1.03
N TYR A 46 12.58 5.38 -2.33
CA TYR A 46 12.07 4.16 -2.95
C TYR A 46 12.79 3.97 -4.28
N GLY A 47 13.34 2.78 -4.54
CA GLY A 47 14.12 2.52 -5.77
C GLY A 47 15.36 3.40 -5.94
N GLY A 48 15.97 3.86 -4.83
CA GLY A 48 17.12 4.77 -4.85
C GLY A 48 16.80 6.22 -5.26
N ILE A 49 15.50 6.58 -5.27
CA ILE A 49 15.02 7.90 -5.67
C ILE A 49 14.15 8.46 -4.55
N VAL A 50 14.30 9.76 -4.27
CA VAL A 50 13.42 10.45 -3.34
C VAL A 50 12.08 10.74 -4.02
N HIS A 51 11.01 10.39 -3.35
CA HIS A 51 9.63 10.62 -3.76
C HIS A 51 8.93 11.54 -2.78
N GLU A 52 7.99 12.34 -3.27
CA GLU A 52 7.02 13.11 -2.47
C GLU A 52 5.61 12.67 -2.81
N VAL A 53 4.79 12.44 -1.79
CA VAL A 53 3.37 12.11 -1.97
C VAL A 53 2.58 13.35 -2.38
N LEU A 54 1.92 13.30 -3.53
CA LEU A 54 1.01 14.34 -4.01
C LEU A 54 -0.46 14.02 -3.71
N GLU A 55 -0.83 12.75 -3.81
CA GLU A 55 -2.15 12.20 -3.48
C GLU A 55 -1.94 10.82 -2.86
N ASN A 56 -2.72 10.47 -1.85
CA ASN A 56 -2.59 9.21 -1.11
C ASN A 56 -3.87 8.35 -1.14
N ASN A 57 -4.87 8.78 -1.91
CA ASN A 57 -6.14 8.10 -2.09
C ASN A 57 -6.69 8.39 -3.48
N ALA A 58 -5.95 8.01 -4.53
CA ALA A 58 -6.40 8.19 -5.90
C ALA A 58 -7.85 7.67 -6.06
N LYS A 59 -8.68 8.41 -6.80
CA LYS A 59 -10.13 8.16 -6.96
C LYS A 59 -10.52 7.65 -8.34
N VAL A 60 -9.54 7.23 -9.13
CA VAL A 60 -9.75 6.70 -10.48
C VAL A 60 -9.89 5.18 -10.38
N SER A 61 -10.96 4.62 -10.94
CA SER A 61 -11.38 3.20 -10.82
C SER A 61 -10.22 2.20 -10.70
N GLU A 62 -9.32 2.16 -11.68
CA GLU A 62 -8.22 1.16 -11.74
C GLU A 62 -7.07 1.44 -10.76
N THR A 63 -7.05 2.61 -10.12
CA THR A 63 -6.00 3.07 -9.21
C THR A 63 -6.57 3.53 -7.87
N GLU A 64 -7.79 3.09 -7.50
CA GLU A 64 -8.38 3.53 -6.26
C GLU A 64 -7.46 3.20 -5.07
N GLY A 65 -7.16 4.19 -4.23
CA GLY A 65 -6.26 4.03 -3.08
C GLY A 65 -4.75 4.03 -3.42
N TRP A 66 -4.36 4.26 -4.67
CA TRP A 66 -2.95 4.39 -5.04
C TRP A 66 -2.34 5.71 -4.56
N LEU A 67 -1.02 5.71 -4.42
CA LEU A 67 -0.23 6.91 -4.21
C LEU A 67 0.09 7.55 -5.56
N TYR A 68 -0.08 8.87 -5.66
CA TYR A 68 0.49 9.64 -6.75
C TYR A 68 1.73 10.36 -6.25
N LEU A 69 2.87 10.08 -6.88
CA LEU A 69 4.18 10.49 -6.39
C LEU A 69 4.86 11.43 -7.37
N LYS A 70 5.63 12.36 -6.80
CA LYS A 70 6.65 13.13 -7.51
C LYS A 70 8.02 12.57 -7.20
N ALA A 71 8.72 12.04 -8.20
CA ALA A 71 10.08 11.57 -8.08
C ALA A 71 11.09 12.67 -8.38
N TYR A 72 12.15 12.75 -7.59
CA TYR A 72 13.26 13.68 -7.77
C TYR A 72 14.49 12.94 -8.29
N TYR A 73 14.68 12.95 -9.61
CA TYR A 73 15.82 12.29 -10.24
C TYR A 73 16.80 13.32 -10.82
N LYS A 74 17.91 13.55 -10.12
CA LYS A 74 18.93 14.55 -10.47
C LYS A 74 18.30 15.95 -10.64
N LYS A 75 18.27 16.48 -11.88
CA LYS A 75 17.68 17.79 -12.23
C LYS A 75 16.25 17.68 -12.78
N ASN A 76 15.71 16.47 -12.90
CA ASN A 76 14.40 16.22 -13.48
C ASN A 76 13.42 15.73 -12.40
N THR A 77 12.14 15.98 -12.66
CA THR A 77 11.04 15.42 -11.86
C THR A 77 10.09 14.65 -12.76
N SER A 78 9.62 13.49 -12.30
CA SER A 78 8.57 12.72 -12.97
C SER A 78 7.42 12.46 -12.00
N LEU A 79 6.21 12.28 -12.56
CA LEU A 79 5.02 11.96 -11.80
C LEU A 79 4.56 10.55 -12.17
N PHE A 80 4.19 9.74 -11.19
CA PHE A 80 3.60 8.42 -11.46
C PHE A 80 2.73 7.93 -10.30
N GLY A 81 1.79 7.05 -10.63
CA GLY A 81 0.97 6.34 -9.65
C GLY A 81 1.59 5.00 -9.26
N VAL A 82 1.53 4.65 -7.97
CA VAL A 82 1.97 3.34 -7.48
C VAL A 82 1.11 2.85 -6.32
N HIS A 83 0.80 1.56 -6.31
CA HIS A 83 0.10 0.95 -5.19
C HIS A 83 1.04 0.90 -3.95
N PRO A 84 0.59 1.32 -2.74
CA PRO A 84 1.44 1.37 -1.55
C PRO A 84 2.07 0.01 -1.19
N ARG A 85 1.37 -1.11 -1.41
CA ARG A 85 1.93 -2.48 -1.31
C ARG A 85 3.28 -2.62 -2.02
N LYS A 86 3.39 -2.10 -3.25
CA LYS A 86 4.61 -2.23 -4.06
C LYS A 86 5.76 -1.46 -3.42
N VAL A 87 5.50 -0.23 -2.97
CA VAL A 87 6.49 0.59 -2.24
C VAL A 87 6.97 -0.13 -0.99
N LEU A 88 6.06 -0.64 -0.15
CA LEU A 88 6.40 -1.33 1.09
C LEU A 88 7.07 -2.70 0.88
N LYS A 89 6.82 -3.37 -0.26
CA LYS A 89 7.48 -4.63 -0.64
C LYS A 89 8.94 -4.39 -1.02
N GLU A 90 9.21 -3.31 -1.75
CA GLU A 90 10.52 -2.98 -2.30
C GLU A 90 11.37 -2.08 -1.38
N ALA A 91 10.75 -1.44 -0.37
CA ALA A 91 11.44 -0.63 0.65
C ALA A 91 11.17 -1.17 2.08
N PRO A 92 11.91 -2.20 2.53
CA PRO A 92 11.72 -2.83 3.84
C PRO A 92 11.79 -1.86 5.02
N LEU A 93 12.66 -0.84 4.94
CA LEU A 93 12.79 0.17 6.00
C LEU A 93 11.50 0.99 6.19
N LEU A 94 10.80 1.34 5.10
CA LEU A 94 9.50 2.02 5.20
C LEU A 94 8.43 1.11 5.80
N LYS A 95 8.49 -0.19 5.49
CA LYS A 95 7.62 -1.19 6.11
C LYS A 95 7.88 -1.33 7.61
N GLU A 96 9.14 -1.32 8.03
CA GLU A 96 9.51 -1.33 9.44
C GLU A 96 9.05 -0.07 10.16
N GLU A 97 9.24 1.10 9.56
CA GLU A 97 8.77 2.38 10.11
C GLU A 97 7.25 2.40 10.26
N LEU A 98 6.51 1.93 9.25
CA LEU A 98 5.06 1.75 9.35
C LEU A 98 4.72 0.80 10.50
N ASN A 99 5.36 -0.36 10.61
CA ASN A 99 5.10 -1.29 11.71
C ASN A 99 5.36 -0.67 13.09
N GLN A 100 6.41 0.12 13.24
CA GLN A 100 6.71 0.82 14.49
C GLN A 100 5.65 1.88 14.81
N MET A 101 5.18 2.63 13.82
CA MET A 101 4.06 3.56 13.99
C MET A 101 2.83 2.85 14.56
N LEU A 102 2.57 1.60 14.13
CA LEU A 102 1.40 0.83 14.57
C LEU A 102 1.52 0.29 16.00
N GLN A 103 2.72 0.17 16.57
CA GLN A 103 2.92 -0.40 17.91
C GLN A 103 2.34 0.44 19.06
N GLY A 104 1.93 1.68 18.81
CA GLY A 104 1.37 2.59 19.82
C GLY A 104 0.11 3.31 19.37
N VAL A 105 -0.57 2.84 18.32
CA VAL A 105 -1.80 3.46 17.82
C VAL A 105 -3.01 2.71 18.36
N GLU A 106 -3.80 3.39 19.19
CA GLU A 106 -5.20 3.00 19.44
C GLU A 106 -6.02 3.42 18.22
N PHE A 107 -6.53 2.44 17.48
CA PHE A 107 -7.44 2.68 16.37
C PHE A 107 -8.83 2.98 16.90
N THR A 108 -9.49 3.95 16.28
CA THR A 108 -10.90 4.25 16.53
C THR A 108 -11.79 3.09 16.04
N GLU A 109 -13.01 2.97 16.58
CA GLU A 109 -13.95 1.91 16.18
C GLU A 109 -14.20 1.87 14.66
N ILE A 110 -14.19 3.01 13.98
CA ILE A 110 -14.35 3.12 12.52
C ILE A 110 -13.16 2.48 11.78
N GLU A 111 -11.94 2.74 12.25
CA GLU A 111 -10.72 2.17 11.65
C GLU A 111 -10.61 0.66 11.87
N LEU A 112 -11.22 0.15 12.95
CA LEU A 112 -11.34 -1.29 13.24
C LEU A 112 -12.47 -1.94 12.42
N TYR A 113 -13.58 -1.25 12.20
CA TYR A 113 -14.71 -1.77 11.42
C TYR A 113 -14.34 -1.96 9.95
N ASP A 114 -13.64 -0.99 9.35
CA ASP A 114 -13.11 -1.11 7.98
C ASP A 114 -12.03 -2.21 7.86
N GLN A 115 -11.38 -2.63 8.96
CA GLN A 115 -10.51 -3.82 8.97
C GLN A 115 -11.30 -5.12 8.91
N LEU A 116 -12.48 -5.18 9.53
CA LEU A 116 -13.32 -6.38 9.57
C LEU A 116 -14.05 -6.61 8.24
N GLU A 117 -14.38 -5.57 7.48
CA GLU A 117 -15.01 -5.69 6.15
C GLU A 117 -14.04 -6.15 5.04
N LEU A 118 -12.73 -6.22 5.33
CA LEU A 118 -11.70 -6.72 4.40
C LEU A 118 -11.44 -8.24 4.52
N PHE A 119 -12.13 -8.93 5.43
CA PHE A 119 -12.07 -10.40 5.63
C PHE A 119 -13.43 -11.06 5.39
#